data_AF-A0A1W1YP86-F1
#
_entry.id   AF-A0A1W1YP86-F1
#
_cell.length_a   1.000
_cell.length_b   1.000
_cell.length_c   1.000
_cell.angle_alpha   90.00
_cell.angle_beta   90.00
_cell.angle_gamma   90.00
#
_symmetry.space_group_name_H-M   'P 1'
#
loop_
_entity.id
_entity.type
_entity.pdbx_description
1 polymer ?
#
loop_
_entity_poly.entity_id
_entity_poly.type
_entity_poly.pdbx_seq_one_letter_code
_entity_poly.pdbx_strand_id
1 'polypeptide(L)'
;MISFILKGMKLGLIFCIAILPVVATAQQVGISVKSEWVYPNNSGKLAYKTLPGGDRIMDFSHAGYMGGGVKIPNPEIKITIAPIEGDNTKNIQQAIDQVSEMKLTRGFRGTVLLKAGVYNCEAPIMINASGVVLRGSGSDQNGTLINMTGKAHPCIVVRGNVVSKAAGKPVAFSDAYVPSGTYSFDLTNTAELKVGDTIRISRPVTTAWVKLMGMDTLVRDGKKQTWITGEITTDRIITRIDHKKVTVNIPLTDSYDPKYLGKQGTTVVKISSTGELSQVGIENLRMVSPDQTGTINESHHKAFTMSGLADGWARNIEVFNTVNSVSVTGRRITVDNLSIAHRLATTGAAKPADINGSGRQLLFNRCRITGDNMFFFGTGAKVTGPVVLLNCVFKGNGWIQPHQRWATGLLIDNCEVPDGGIDFMNRGAMGSGHGWSIGWAVAWNSKAKSFLNQQPPGAANWVIGGQGEKQKKAQPFNKDPFVAEGIYDAYGTPVTPGSLYLAQLAERLGPAALINIGY
;
A
#
# COMPACT_ATOMS: atom_id res chain seq x y z
N MET A 1 91.24 -34.82 14.69
CA MET A 1 91.45 -36.05 15.46
C MET A 1 90.18 -36.30 16.26
N ILE A 2 89.58 -37.48 16.08
CA ILE A 2 88.63 -38.16 16.98
C ILE A 2 87.17 -37.65 17.02
N SER A 3 86.33 -38.52 16.42
CA SER A 3 84.89 -38.77 16.55
C SER A 3 84.32 -38.64 17.97
N PHE A 4 83.06 -38.21 18.13
CA PHE A 4 82.04 -38.99 18.85
C PHE A 4 80.58 -38.59 18.50
N ILE A 5 79.81 -39.65 18.27
CA ILE A 5 78.36 -39.88 18.10
C ILE A 5 77.45 -39.01 19.01
N LEU A 6 76.27 -38.56 18.53
CA LEU A 6 74.98 -38.81 19.21
C LEU A 6 73.71 -38.42 18.40
N LYS A 7 72.92 -39.48 18.15
CA LYS A 7 71.46 -39.65 18.03
C LYS A 7 70.57 -38.42 17.76
N GLY A 8 69.73 -38.60 16.74
CA GLY A 8 68.68 -37.66 16.32
C GLY A 8 67.56 -37.46 17.35
N MET A 9 67.04 -36.23 17.36
CA MET A 9 65.88 -35.79 18.13
C MET A 9 64.87 -35.18 17.15
N LYS A 10 63.70 -35.80 17.05
CA LYS A 10 62.52 -35.24 16.36
C LYS A 10 62.00 -34.07 17.19
N LEU A 11 62.01 -32.87 16.62
CA LEU A 11 61.37 -31.69 17.19
C LEU A 11 59.86 -31.73 16.82
N GLY A 12 59.02 -32.10 17.77
CA GLY A 12 57.57 -31.93 17.66
C GLY A 12 57.18 -30.53 18.12
N LEU A 13 56.77 -29.66 17.19
CA LEU A 13 56.16 -28.37 17.52
C LEU A 13 54.73 -28.61 18.03
N ILE A 14 54.47 -28.28 19.29
CA ILE A 14 53.13 -28.26 19.87
C ILE A 14 52.44 -26.97 19.41
N PHE A 15 51.45 -27.09 18.52
CA PHE A 15 50.53 -26.01 18.18
C PHE A 15 49.46 -25.92 19.28
N CYS A 16 49.54 -24.91 20.15
CA CYS A 16 48.43 -24.55 21.03
C CYS A 16 47.32 -23.88 20.19
N ILE A 17 46.29 -24.66 19.83
CA ILE A 17 45.06 -24.14 19.24
C ILE A 17 44.25 -23.49 20.36
N ALA A 18 44.17 -22.15 20.35
CA ALA A 18 43.23 -21.40 21.18
C ALA A 18 41.81 -21.64 20.63
N ILE A 19 41.02 -22.46 21.34
CA ILE A 19 39.61 -22.67 21.05
C ILE A 19 38.84 -21.47 21.63
N LEU A 20 38.48 -20.52 20.76
CA LEU A 20 37.49 -19.48 21.10
C LEU A 20 36.10 -20.14 21.15
N PRO A 21 35.33 -19.98 22.24
CA PRO A 21 33.99 -20.53 22.31
C PRO A 21 33.08 -19.73 21.35
N VAL A 22 32.59 -20.42 20.31
CA VAL A 22 31.46 -19.92 19.51
C VAL A 22 30.22 -19.97 20.42
N VAL A 23 29.87 -18.83 21.00
CA VAL A 23 28.58 -18.67 21.67
C VAL A 23 27.53 -18.63 20.56
N ALA A 24 26.96 -19.80 20.25
CA ALA A 24 25.76 -19.88 19.44
C ALA A 24 24.62 -19.22 20.23
N THR A 25 24.27 -17.99 19.88
CA THR A 25 23.03 -17.38 20.35
C THR A 25 21.88 -18.17 19.73
N ALA A 26 21.27 -19.04 20.52
CA ALA A 26 19.99 -19.63 20.17
C ALA A 26 18.99 -18.49 19.97
N GLN A 27 18.57 -18.25 18.74
CA GLN A 27 17.35 -17.49 18.49
C GLN A 27 16.23 -18.24 19.22
N GLN A 28 15.64 -17.61 20.23
CA GLN A 28 14.39 -18.10 20.79
C GLN A 28 13.39 -18.18 19.63
N VAL A 29 13.07 -19.40 19.21
CA VAL A 29 11.89 -19.66 18.37
C VAL A 29 10.71 -19.32 19.27
N GLY A 30 10.25 -18.07 19.18
CA GLY A 30 9.02 -17.67 19.84
C GLY A 30 7.91 -18.64 19.45
N ILE A 31 7.12 -19.07 20.44
CA ILE A 31 5.96 -19.93 20.18
C ILE A 31 5.01 -19.14 19.28
N SER A 32 4.97 -19.48 17.98
CA SER A 32 3.96 -18.98 17.08
C SER A 32 2.68 -19.75 17.32
N VAL A 33 1.57 -19.05 17.53
CA VAL A 33 0.26 -19.69 17.73
C VAL A 33 -0.54 -19.69 16.44
N LYS A 34 -1.49 -20.61 16.34
CA LYS A 34 -2.40 -20.66 15.20
C LYS A 34 -3.45 -19.55 15.36
N SER A 35 -3.60 -18.66 14.38
CA SER A 35 -4.72 -17.70 14.37
C SER A 35 -6.05 -18.44 14.23
N GLU A 36 -7.11 -17.91 14.85
CA GLU A 36 -8.46 -18.42 14.63
C GLU A 36 -9.07 -17.95 13.31
N TRP A 37 -8.57 -16.84 12.74
CA TRP A 37 -9.22 -16.16 11.61
C TRP A 37 -8.73 -16.62 10.26
N VAL A 38 -7.41 -16.76 10.10
CA VAL A 38 -6.79 -17.33 8.90
C VAL A 38 -5.65 -18.22 9.32
N TYR A 39 -5.66 -19.47 8.87
CA TYR A 39 -4.63 -20.43 9.25
C TYR A 39 -4.45 -21.52 8.20
N PRO A 40 -3.27 -22.16 8.10
CA PRO A 40 -3.11 -23.36 7.28
C PRO A 40 -3.93 -24.51 7.89
N ASN A 41 -4.78 -25.13 7.08
CA ASN A 41 -5.51 -26.35 7.44
C ASN A 41 -4.62 -27.59 7.25
N ASN A 42 -5.18 -28.78 7.49
CA ASN A 42 -4.45 -30.04 7.40
C ASN A 42 -3.97 -30.38 5.96
N SER A 43 -4.53 -29.75 4.93
CA SER A 43 -4.07 -29.89 3.53
C SER A 43 -3.07 -28.80 3.11
N GLY A 44 -2.63 -27.94 4.05
CA GLY A 44 -1.70 -26.85 3.78
C GLY A 44 -2.33 -25.65 3.08
N LYS A 45 -3.66 -25.61 2.93
CA LYS A 45 -4.42 -24.48 2.37
C LYS A 45 -4.90 -23.54 3.47
N LEU A 46 -5.07 -22.27 3.16
CA LEU A 46 -5.61 -21.29 4.11
C LEU A 46 -7.11 -21.54 4.33
N ALA A 47 -7.47 -21.78 5.58
CA ALA A 47 -8.85 -21.75 6.04
C ALA A 47 -9.19 -20.37 6.59
N TYR A 48 -10.43 -19.93 6.37
CA TYR A 48 -10.91 -18.59 6.75
C TYR A 48 -12.13 -18.72 7.64
N LYS A 49 -12.06 -18.13 8.85
CA LYS A 49 -13.24 -17.95 9.72
C LYS A 49 -14.14 -16.87 9.13
N THR A 50 -15.44 -17.09 9.24
CA THR A 50 -16.46 -16.13 8.84
C THR A 50 -17.17 -15.53 10.05
N LEU A 51 -17.56 -14.28 9.95
CA LEU A 51 -18.60 -13.69 10.79
C LEU A 51 -19.97 -14.32 10.45
N PRO A 52 -21.01 -14.12 11.30
CA PRO A 52 -22.34 -14.72 11.06
C PRO A 52 -22.95 -14.37 9.69
N GLY A 53 -22.65 -13.19 9.14
CA GLY A 53 -23.08 -12.76 7.81
C GLY A 53 -22.31 -13.39 6.65
N GLY A 54 -21.27 -14.18 6.92
CA GLY A 54 -20.38 -14.76 5.92
C GLY A 54 -19.13 -13.92 5.63
N ASP A 55 -19.01 -12.73 6.21
CA ASP A 55 -17.85 -11.86 6.01
C ASP A 55 -16.58 -12.49 6.55
N ARG A 56 -15.47 -12.26 5.86
CA ARG A 56 -14.18 -12.82 6.26
C ARG A 56 -13.05 -11.88 5.90
N ILE A 57 -11.88 -12.16 6.45
CA ILE A 57 -10.63 -11.58 5.94
C ILE A 57 -10.48 -11.95 4.47
N MET A 58 -10.29 -10.94 3.61
CA MET A 58 -10.19 -11.12 2.17
C MET A 58 -8.83 -11.67 1.73
N ASP A 59 -8.74 -12.13 0.48
CA ASP A 59 -7.46 -12.40 -0.18
C ASP A 59 -6.81 -11.09 -0.65
N PHE A 60 -5.70 -10.70 -0.01
CA PHE A 60 -4.92 -9.51 -0.33
C PHE A 60 -3.85 -9.75 -1.40
N SER A 61 -3.62 -11.00 -1.81
CA SER A 61 -2.51 -11.37 -2.71
C SER A 61 -2.60 -10.77 -4.11
N HIS A 62 -3.73 -10.14 -4.45
CA HIS A 62 -3.94 -9.41 -5.70
C HIS A 62 -3.29 -8.01 -5.74
N ALA A 63 -2.63 -7.58 -4.66
CA ALA A 63 -1.92 -6.32 -4.59
C ALA A 63 -0.55 -6.34 -5.27
N GLY A 64 -0.17 -5.23 -5.89
CA GLY A 64 1.14 -5.04 -6.52
C GLY A 64 1.13 -5.14 -8.06
N TYR A 65 2.29 -4.89 -8.64
CA TYR A 65 2.56 -4.93 -10.08
C TYR A 65 1.96 -6.19 -10.73
N MET A 66 1.18 -6.00 -11.80
CA MET A 66 0.46 -7.06 -12.52
C MET A 66 -0.47 -7.93 -11.64
N GLY A 67 -0.85 -7.44 -10.46
CA GLY A 67 -1.73 -8.12 -9.53
C GLY A 67 -0.99 -9.00 -8.53
N GLY A 68 0.29 -8.72 -8.26
CA GLY A 68 1.10 -9.40 -7.25
C GLY A 68 1.81 -10.64 -7.79
N GLY A 69 2.99 -10.95 -7.23
CA GLY A 69 3.77 -12.16 -7.56
C GLY A 69 4.51 -12.14 -8.90
N VAL A 70 4.47 -11.02 -9.63
CA VAL A 70 5.15 -10.85 -10.91
C VAL A 70 6.46 -10.08 -10.71
N LYS A 71 7.54 -10.60 -11.29
CA LYS A 71 8.85 -9.94 -11.26
C LYS A 71 8.77 -8.61 -11.99
N ILE A 72 9.20 -7.53 -11.33
CA ILE A 72 9.31 -6.21 -11.96
C ILE A 72 10.33 -6.30 -13.11
N PRO A 73 9.96 -5.91 -14.34
CA PRO A 73 10.81 -6.09 -15.50
C PRO A 73 12.05 -5.18 -15.47
N ASN A 74 12.98 -5.46 -16.40
CA ASN A 74 14.15 -4.64 -16.64
C ASN A 74 14.19 -4.24 -18.14
N PRO A 75 13.39 -3.25 -18.57
CA PRO A 75 13.33 -2.85 -19.98
C PRO A 75 14.65 -2.28 -20.49
N GLU A 76 14.89 -2.46 -21.78
CA GLU A 76 16.10 -2.01 -22.47
C GLU A 76 16.32 -0.50 -22.32
N ILE A 77 17.57 -0.10 -22.09
CA ILE A 77 17.97 1.31 -22.08
C ILE A 77 17.99 1.82 -23.52
N LYS A 78 17.23 2.88 -23.78
CA LYS A 78 17.15 3.52 -25.09
C LYS A 78 17.91 4.82 -25.15
N ILE A 79 17.91 5.56 -24.04
CA ILE A 79 18.61 6.84 -23.92
C ILE A 79 19.37 6.84 -22.61
N THR A 80 20.62 7.31 -22.64
CA THR A 80 21.44 7.55 -21.46
C THR A 80 21.89 9.00 -21.46
N ILE A 81 21.67 9.73 -20.36
CA ILE A 81 22.11 11.13 -20.22
C ILE A 81 22.98 11.32 -18.99
N ALA A 82 23.89 12.30 -19.06
CA ALA A 82 24.66 12.81 -17.94
C ALA A 82 24.02 14.10 -17.40
N PRO A 83 24.27 14.49 -16.14
CA PRO A 83 23.85 15.81 -15.66
C PRO A 83 24.59 16.90 -16.44
N ILE A 84 23.91 18.01 -16.66
CA ILE A 84 24.48 19.25 -17.20
C ILE A 84 24.56 20.32 -16.10
N GLU A 85 25.33 21.37 -16.34
CA GLU A 85 25.34 22.55 -15.47
C GLU A 85 23.97 23.24 -15.46
N GLY A 86 23.54 23.74 -14.30
CA GLY A 86 22.24 24.41 -14.12
C GLY A 86 21.04 23.46 -14.04
N ASP A 87 19.88 23.94 -14.51
CA ASP A 87 18.61 23.20 -14.47
C ASP A 87 18.58 22.06 -15.51
N ASN A 88 18.43 20.84 -15.00
CA ASN A 88 18.37 19.59 -15.75
C ASN A 88 16.93 19.18 -16.09
N THR A 89 15.90 19.92 -15.65
CA THR A 89 14.49 19.53 -15.87
C THR A 89 14.21 19.27 -17.35
N LYS A 90 14.62 20.19 -18.23
CA LYS A 90 14.42 20.06 -19.69
C LYS A 90 15.27 18.93 -20.28
N ASN A 91 16.49 18.74 -19.80
CA ASN A 91 17.39 17.67 -20.26
C ASN A 91 16.76 16.28 -20.01
N ILE A 92 16.24 16.06 -18.80
CA ILE A 92 15.56 14.82 -18.44
C ILE A 92 14.24 14.68 -19.21
N GLN A 93 13.44 15.76 -19.29
CA GLN A 93 12.15 15.73 -19.97
C GLN A 93 12.29 15.38 -21.45
N GLN A 94 13.27 15.95 -22.15
CA GLN A 94 13.52 15.65 -23.57
C GLN A 94 13.88 14.17 -23.80
N ALA A 95 14.66 13.56 -22.91
CA ALA A 95 14.96 12.13 -23.01
C ALA A 95 13.71 11.27 -22.79
N ILE A 96 12.84 11.65 -21.85
CA ILE A 96 11.56 10.97 -21.62
C ILE A 96 10.64 11.13 -22.83
N ASP A 97 10.54 12.32 -23.41
CA ASP A 97 9.69 12.61 -24.57
C ASP A 97 10.14 11.77 -25.78
N GLN A 98 11.45 11.70 -26.04
CA GLN A 98 12.00 10.86 -27.10
C GLN A 98 11.70 9.37 -26.91
N VAL A 99 11.87 8.83 -25.69
CA VAL A 99 11.47 7.44 -25.40
C VAL A 99 9.95 7.28 -25.55
N SER A 100 9.17 8.29 -25.19
CA SER A 100 7.71 8.27 -25.30
C SER A 100 7.21 8.20 -26.75
N GLU A 101 8.02 8.61 -27.73
CA GLU A 101 7.72 8.49 -29.16
C GLU A 101 8.08 7.11 -29.74
N MET A 102 8.96 6.34 -29.09
CA MET A 102 9.42 5.04 -29.58
C MET A 102 8.32 3.98 -29.60
N LYS A 103 8.37 3.05 -30.56
CA LYS A 103 7.38 1.98 -30.70
C LYS A 103 7.28 1.11 -29.44
N LEU A 104 6.04 0.88 -28.97
CA LEU A 104 5.76 -0.11 -27.93
C LEU A 104 6.13 -1.52 -28.42
N THR A 105 7.02 -2.17 -27.68
CA THR A 105 7.42 -3.57 -27.88
C THR A 105 7.17 -4.32 -26.58
N ARG A 106 6.23 -5.29 -26.60
CA ARG A 106 5.82 -6.06 -25.41
C ARG A 106 5.45 -5.17 -24.21
N GLY A 107 4.79 -4.03 -24.48
CA GLY A 107 4.36 -3.08 -23.45
C GLY A 107 5.40 -2.01 -23.07
N PHE A 108 6.61 -2.05 -23.61
CA PHE A 108 7.67 -1.07 -23.29
C PHE A 108 8.11 -0.27 -24.51
N ARG A 109 8.33 1.03 -24.30
CA ARG A 109 9.05 1.90 -25.24
C ARG A 109 10.54 1.91 -24.92
N GLY A 110 10.88 1.92 -23.63
CA GLY A 110 12.25 1.78 -23.17
C GLY A 110 12.53 2.48 -21.85
N THR A 111 13.79 2.44 -21.47
CA THR A 111 14.31 3.09 -20.26
C THR A 111 15.15 4.32 -20.63
N VAL A 112 14.90 5.43 -19.94
CA VAL A 112 15.83 6.56 -19.83
C VAL A 112 16.74 6.28 -18.63
N LEU A 113 18.04 6.14 -18.88
CA LEU A 113 19.06 5.98 -17.86
C LEU A 113 19.71 7.34 -17.54
N LEU A 114 19.62 7.75 -16.28
CA LEU A 114 20.41 8.83 -15.71
C LEU A 114 21.73 8.25 -15.19
N LYS A 115 22.86 8.78 -15.67
CA LYS A 115 24.17 8.46 -15.10
C LYS A 115 24.25 8.92 -13.63
N ALA A 116 25.25 8.43 -12.92
CA ALA A 116 25.58 8.96 -11.60
C ALA A 116 25.89 10.46 -11.67
N GLY A 117 25.52 11.20 -10.62
CA GLY A 117 25.73 12.64 -10.53
C GLY A 117 24.49 13.40 -10.03
N VAL A 118 24.63 14.71 -9.94
CA VAL A 118 23.62 15.62 -9.39
C VAL A 118 22.89 16.35 -10.52
N TYR A 119 21.58 16.14 -10.58
CA TYR A 119 20.66 16.81 -11.50
C TYR A 119 19.87 17.84 -10.72
N ASN A 120 20.21 19.12 -10.82
CA ASN A 120 19.39 20.19 -10.25
C ASN A 120 18.12 20.35 -11.09
N CYS A 121 16.94 20.34 -10.49
CA CYS A 121 15.67 20.45 -11.21
C CYS A 121 14.77 21.51 -10.56
N GLU A 122 14.36 22.52 -11.33
CA GLU A 122 13.49 23.61 -10.86
C GLU A 122 11.99 23.38 -11.16
N ALA A 123 11.66 22.30 -11.88
CA ALA A 123 10.29 21.95 -12.21
C ALA A 123 10.07 20.42 -12.25
N PRO A 124 8.80 19.95 -12.25
CA PRO A 124 8.47 18.54 -12.28
C PRO A 124 8.93 17.83 -13.56
N ILE A 125 9.41 16.60 -13.40
CA ILE A 125 9.65 15.65 -14.49
C ILE A 125 8.36 14.86 -14.73
N MET A 126 7.83 14.90 -15.96
CA MET A 126 6.53 14.35 -16.32
C MET A 126 6.67 13.04 -17.11
N ILE A 127 5.92 12.01 -16.72
CA ILE A 127 5.77 10.78 -17.50
C ILE A 127 4.28 10.57 -17.81
N ASN A 128 3.91 10.83 -19.06
CA ASN A 128 2.52 10.82 -19.53
C ASN A 128 2.26 9.74 -20.59
N ALA A 129 3.20 8.80 -20.78
CA ALA A 129 3.11 7.73 -21.76
C ALA A 129 3.33 6.35 -21.12
N SER A 130 2.68 5.33 -21.69
CA SER A 130 2.88 3.94 -21.30
C SER A 130 4.24 3.41 -21.74
N GLY A 131 4.80 2.46 -21.01
CA GLY A 131 6.00 1.73 -21.38
C GLY A 131 7.31 2.48 -21.15
N VAL A 132 7.29 3.54 -20.36
CA VAL A 132 8.47 4.39 -20.09
C VAL A 132 8.99 4.13 -18.68
N VAL A 133 10.30 3.90 -18.57
CA VAL A 133 10.98 3.76 -17.28
C VAL A 133 12.01 4.88 -17.14
N LEU A 134 11.97 5.58 -16.01
CA LEU A 134 13.06 6.47 -15.58
C LEU A 134 13.91 5.76 -14.54
N ARG A 135 15.19 5.55 -14.87
CA ARG A 135 16.14 4.79 -14.05
C ARG A 135 17.36 5.65 -13.73
N GLY A 136 17.76 5.69 -12.47
CA GLY A 136 19.08 6.17 -12.06
C GLY A 136 20.14 5.06 -12.00
N SER A 137 21.37 5.46 -11.76
CA SER A 137 22.53 4.57 -11.62
C SER A 137 22.78 4.11 -10.17
N GLY A 138 21.79 4.27 -9.29
CA GLY A 138 21.88 3.92 -7.86
C GLY A 138 21.21 4.99 -6.98
N SER A 139 20.70 4.58 -5.82
CA SER A 139 20.05 5.48 -4.84
C SER A 139 20.97 5.91 -3.69
N ASP A 140 22.20 5.38 -3.64
CA ASP A 140 23.22 5.78 -2.66
C ASP A 140 23.86 7.13 -3.02
N GLN A 141 24.83 7.58 -2.20
CA GLN A 141 25.50 8.87 -2.35
C GLN A 141 26.33 9.00 -3.63
N ASN A 142 26.77 7.90 -4.22
CA ASN A 142 27.54 7.85 -5.47
C ASN A 142 26.65 7.59 -6.69
N GLY A 143 25.34 7.43 -6.49
CA GLY A 143 24.36 7.16 -7.53
C GLY A 143 23.83 8.40 -8.23
N THR A 144 22.57 8.33 -8.66
CA THR A 144 21.86 9.44 -9.30
C THR A 144 21.09 10.22 -8.25
N LEU A 145 21.37 11.52 -8.16
CA LEU A 145 20.64 12.45 -7.31
C LEU A 145 19.84 13.44 -8.16
N ILE A 146 18.52 13.48 -7.97
CA ILE A 146 17.70 14.62 -8.41
C ILE A 146 17.57 15.58 -7.22
N ASN A 147 18.20 16.74 -7.35
CA ASN A 147 18.16 17.81 -6.37
C ASN A 147 17.10 18.83 -6.78
N MET A 148 15.99 18.91 -6.06
CA MET A 148 14.94 19.90 -6.36
C MET A 148 15.39 21.29 -5.91
N THR A 149 15.28 22.27 -6.80
CA THR A 149 15.66 23.66 -6.57
C THR A 149 14.50 24.59 -6.94
N GLY A 150 14.62 25.88 -6.64
CA GLY A 150 13.60 26.86 -6.99
C GLY A 150 12.31 26.73 -6.14
N LYS A 151 11.16 26.96 -6.77
CA LYS A 151 9.85 26.95 -6.08
C LYS A 151 9.40 25.53 -5.79
N ALA A 152 8.69 25.33 -4.68
CA ALA A 152 8.09 24.04 -4.32
C ALA A 152 7.32 23.37 -5.47
N HIS A 153 7.72 22.14 -5.82
CA HIS A 153 7.11 21.33 -6.88
C HIS A 153 7.29 19.82 -6.60
N PRO A 154 6.46 18.92 -7.15
CA PRO A 154 6.75 17.48 -7.14
C PRO A 154 7.96 17.16 -8.02
N CYS A 155 8.84 16.25 -7.60
CA CYS A 155 10.00 15.82 -8.40
C CYS A 155 9.56 15.07 -9.66
N ILE A 156 8.81 13.97 -9.50
CA ILE A 156 8.32 13.17 -10.62
C ILE A 156 6.79 13.04 -10.58
N VAL A 157 6.14 13.24 -11.72
CA VAL A 157 4.70 13.07 -11.85
C VAL A 157 4.41 12.10 -13.00
N VAL A 158 3.89 10.93 -12.65
CA VAL A 158 3.28 9.99 -13.59
C VAL A 158 1.78 10.24 -13.62
N ARG A 159 1.23 10.59 -14.79
CA ARG A 159 -0.19 10.92 -14.92
C ARG A 159 -0.80 10.41 -16.23
N GLY A 160 -1.75 9.49 -16.11
CA GLY A 160 -2.68 9.16 -17.18
C GLY A 160 -3.99 9.94 -17.12
N ASN A 161 -4.55 10.24 -18.28
CA ASN A 161 -5.84 10.93 -18.42
C ASN A 161 -6.95 9.90 -18.59
N VAL A 162 -7.33 9.25 -17.49
CA VAL A 162 -8.32 8.15 -17.52
C VAL A 162 -9.72 8.70 -17.78
N VAL A 163 -10.34 8.18 -18.83
CA VAL A 163 -11.76 8.39 -19.13
C VAL A 163 -12.45 7.05 -19.03
N SER A 164 -13.48 6.97 -18.19
CA SER A 164 -14.28 5.76 -17.97
C SER A 164 -15.71 6.03 -18.42
N LYS A 165 -16.25 5.14 -19.27
CA LYS A 165 -17.61 5.24 -19.81
C LYS A 165 -18.41 4.02 -19.40
N ALA A 166 -19.63 4.25 -18.92
CA ALA A 166 -20.62 3.20 -18.74
C ALA A 166 -21.11 2.71 -20.12
N ALA A 167 -21.31 1.40 -20.25
CA ALA A 167 -21.86 0.76 -21.41
C ALA A 167 -22.98 -0.19 -20.95
N GLY A 168 -24.23 0.17 -21.23
CA GLY A 168 -25.41 -0.57 -20.76
C GLY A 168 -26.07 0.07 -19.54
N LYS A 169 -27.17 -0.55 -19.09
CA LYS A 169 -27.96 -0.07 -17.94
C LYS A 169 -27.40 -0.62 -16.63
N PRO A 170 -27.51 0.12 -15.51
CA PRO A 170 -27.20 -0.43 -14.19
C PRO A 170 -28.09 -1.62 -13.87
N VAL A 171 -27.49 -2.70 -13.37
CA VAL A 171 -28.17 -3.91 -12.90
C VAL A 171 -27.98 -4.01 -11.39
N ALA A 172 -29.08 -4.19 -10.65
CA ALA A 172 -29.01 -4.30 -9.20
C ALA A 172 -28.52 -5.67 -8.73
N PHE A 173 -27.84 -5.69 -7.58
CA PHE A 173 -27.66 -6.90 -6.78
C PHE A 173 -29.04 -7.46 -6.38
N SER A 174 -29.14 -8.79 -6.31
CA SER A 174 -30.35 -9.48 -5.86
C SER A 174 -30.18 -10.26 -4.55
N ASP A 175 -28.96 -10.32 -4.00
CA ASP A 175 -28.71 -10.97 -2.71
C ASP A 175 -29.39 -10.23 -1.55
N ALA A 176 -29.80 -11.00 -0.54
CA ALA A 176 -30.24 -10.44 0.74
C ALA A 176 -29.07 -9.82 1.54
N TYR A 177 -27.84 -10.28 1.27
CA TYR A 177 -26.59 -9.76 1.82
C TYR A 177 -25.42 -10.28 1.00
N VAL A 178 -24.48 -9.41 0.61
CA VAL A 178 -23.21 -9.83 -0.03
C VAL A 178 -22.07 -9.61 0.97
N PRO A 179 -21.37 -10.68 1.40
CA PRO A 179 -20.31 -10.56 2.40
C PRO A 179 -19.02 -9.96 1.87
N SER A 180 -18.29 -9.23 2.71
CA SER A 180 -16.91 -8.82 2.45
C SER A 180 -16.00 -10.04 2.34
N GLY A 181 -15.06 -10.02 1.39
CA GLY A 181 -14.15 -11.13 1.10
C GLY A 181 -14.73 -12.22 0.18
N THR A 182 -15.95 -12.04 -0.36
CA THR A 182 -16.52 -12.93 -1.37
C THR A 182 -16.03 -12.62 -2.78
N TYR A 183 -16.07 -13.61 -3.66
CA TYR A 183 -15.81 -13.47 -5.10
C TYR A 183 -17.07 -13.45 -5.94
N SER A 184 -18.24 -13.71 -5.35
CA SER A 184 -19.48 -13.84 -6.10
C SER A 184 -20.66 -13.19 -5.42
N PHE A 185 -21.59 -12.72 -6.25
CA PHE A 185 -22.87 -12.11 -5.90
C PHE A 185 -23.89 -12.39 -7.01
N ASP A 186 -25.16 -12.28 -6.70
CA ASP A 186 -26.26 -12.47 -7.64
C ASP A 186 -26.76 -11.13 -8.17
N LEU A 187 -27.09 -11.10 -9.46
CA LEU A 187 -27.68 -9.96 -10.14
C LEU A 187 -29.13 -10.23 -10.55
N THR A 188 -29.93 -9.18 -10.63
CA THR A 188 -31.30 -9.28 -11.14
C THR A 188 -31.35 -9.72 -12.60
N ASN A 189 -30.34 -9.38 -13.41
CA ASN A 189 -30.22 -9.79 -14.81
C ASN A 189 -28.75 -9.80 -15.29
N THR A 190 -28.33 -10.84 -15.99
CA THR A 190 -26.95 -10.97 -16.53
C THR A 190 -26.88 -10.98 -18.06
N ALA A 191 -28.01 -10.81 -18.76
CA ALA A 191 -28.11 -11.02 -20.22
C ALA A 191 -27.16 -10.14 -21.07
N GLU A 192 -26.83 -8.93 -20.60
CA GLU A 192 -25.93 -7.99 -21.30
C GLU A 192 -24.47 -8.07 -20.82
N LEU A 193 -24.17 -8.98 -19.90
CA LEU A 193 -22.84 -9.18 -19.33
C LEU A 193 -22.21 -10.46 -19.89
N LYS A 194 -20.89 -10.46 -20.06
CA LYS A 194 -20.13 -11.66 -20.38
C LYS A 194 -18.85 -11.78 -19.57
N VAL A 195 -18.32 -12.99 -19.49
CA VAL A 195 -16.97 -13.25 -18.96
C VAL A 195 -15.95 -12.38 -19.72
N GLY A 196 -15.04 -11.76 -18.97
CA GLY A 196 -14.05 -10.81 -19.47
C GLY A 196 -14.51 -9.35 -19.47
N ASP A 197 -15.81 -9.06 -19.30
CA ASP A 197 -16.25 -7.68 -19.17
C ASP A 197 -15.71 -7.05 -17.88
N THR A 198 -15.25 -5.80 -17.99
CA THR A 198 -14.97 -4.96 -16.81
C THR A 198 -16.26 -4.29 -16.38
N ILE A 199 -16.61 -4.45 -15.11
CA ILE A 199 -17.77 -3.87 -14.48
C ILE A 199 -17.37 -2.90 -13.38
N ARG A 200 -18.17 -1.85 -13.18
CA ARG A 200 -18.15 -0.98 -12.01
C ARG A 200 -19.30 -1.37 -11.09
N ILE A 201 -18.96 -1.70 -9.86
CA ILE A 201 -19.90 -1.89 -8.76
C ILE A 201 -20.02 -0.54 -8.04
N SER A 202 -21.24 -0.02 -7.93
CA SER A 202 -21.57 1.25 -7.29
C SER A 202 -22.41 1.00 -6.03
N ARG A 203 -21.82 1.24 -4.87
CA ARG A 203 -22.49 1.19 -3.56
C ARG A 203 -22.97 2.59 -3.19
N PRO A 204 -24.28 2.85 -3.09
CA PRO A 204 -24.78 4.16 -2.75
C PRO A 204 -24.49 4.51 -1.28
N VAL A 205 -24.15 5.77 -1.04
CA VAL A 205 -24.10 6.35 0.31
C VAL A 205 -25.49 6.91 0.62
N THR A 206 -26.26 6.18 1.41
CA THR A 206 -27.62 6.60 1.81
C THR A 206 -27.64 7.19 3.21
N THR A 207 -28.69 7.96 3.52
CA THR A 207 -28.96 8.43 4.89
C THR A 207 -29.08 7.27 5.89
N ALA A 208 -29.69 6.15 5.50
CA ALA A 208 -29.85 4.99 6.35
C ALA A 208 -28.48 4.38 6.73
N TRP A 209 -27.55 4.30 5.77
CA TRP A 209 -26.20 3.83 6.04
C TRP A 209 -25.41 4.84 6.88
N VAL A 210 -25.46 6.13 6.56
CA VAL A 210 -24.76 7.17 7.35
C VAL A 210 -25.24 7.17 8.81
N LYS A 211 -26.54 6.97 9.04
CA LYS A 211 -27.12 6.81 10.39
C LYS A 211 -26.69 5.51 11.08
N LEU A 212 -26.68 4.38 10.37
CA LEU A 212 -26.13 3.12 10.92
C LEU A 212 -24.70 3.31 11.44
N MET A 213 -23.89 4.05 10.68
CA MET A 213 -22.49 4.33 11.02
C MET A 213 -22.35 5.37 12.15
N GLY A 214 -23.45 6.00 12.58
CA GLY A 214 -23.48 7.07 13.59
C GLY A 214 -22.87 8.39 13.12
N MET A 215 -22.74 8.60 11.79
CA MET A 215 -22.01 9.73 11.20
C MET A 215 -22.93 10.85 10.70
N ASP A 216 -24.23 10.77 10.96
CA ASP A 216 -25.23 11.79 10.66
C ASP A 216 -25.23 12.95 11.68
N THR A 217 -24.53 12.78 12.81
CA THR A 217 -24.51 13.69 13.96
C THR A 217 -23.21 14.51 14.09
N LEU A 218 -22.29 14.42 13.12
CA LEU A 218 -20.99 15.10 13.22
C LEU A 218 -21.16 16.62 13.25
N VAL A 219 -20.66 17.26 14.30
CA VAL A 219 -20.64 18.71 14.49
C VAL A 219 -19.26 19.15 14.95
N ARG A 220 -18.78 20.29 14.43
CA ARG A 220 -17.55 20.94 14.87
C ARG A 220 -17.76 22.45 14.87
N ASP A 221 -17.44 23.10 15.98
CA ASP A 221 -17.58 24.56 16.16
C ASP A 221 -19.00 25.07 15.80
N GLY A 222 -20.02 24.32 16.24
CA GLY A 222 -21.44 24.60 15.95
C GLY A 222 -21.89 24.32 14.51
N LYS A 223 -20.99 23.87 13.62
CA LYS A 223 -21.28 23.58 12.22
C LYS A 223 -21.37 22.09 11.95
N LYS A 224 -22.45 21.67 11.30
CA LYS A 224 -22.62 20.30 10.80
C LYS A 224 -21.49 19.94 9.85
N GLN A 225 -20.90 18.76 10.07
CA GLN A 225 -19.88 18.19 9.19
C GLN A 225 -20.48 17.07 8.35
N THR A 226 -19.87 16.79 7.20
CA THR A 226 -20.33 15.74 6.30
C THR A 226 -19.26 14.66 6.21
N TRP A 227 -19.61 13.45 6.65
CA TRP A 227 -18.72 12.31 6.54
C TRP A 227 -18.50 11.91 5.09
N ILE A 228 -19.55 11.49 4.38
CA ILE A 228 -19.42 10.91 3.05
C ILE A 228 -20.74 11.07 2.28
N THR A 229 -20.68 11.18 0.95
CA THR A 229 -21.83 11.37 0.05
C THR A 229 -21.60 10.64 -1.28
N GLY A 230 -22.62 10.53 -2.14
CA GLY A 230 -22.51 9.95 -3.49
C GLY A 230 -22.41 8.42 -3.45
N GLU A 231 -21.43 7.85 -4.17
CA GLU A 231 -21.22 6.40 -4.23
C GLU A 231 -19.78 6.03 -3.84
N ILE A 232 -19.60 4.81 -3.36
CA ILE A 232 -18.31 4.12 -3.27
C ILE A 232 -18.25 3.13 -4.43
N THR A 233 -17.23 3.24 -5.28
CA THR A 233 -17.12 2.43 -6.48
C THR A 233 -15.93 1.49 -6.43
N THR A 234 -16.09 0.31 -7.03
CA THR A 234 -14.99 -0.61 -7.27
C THR A 234 -15.17 -1.31 -8.60
N ASP A 235 -14.08 -1.47 -9.36
CA ASP A 235 -14.16 -2.13 -10.66
C ASP A 235 -13.66 -3.58 -10.54
N ARG A 236 -14.29 -4.48 -11.28
CA ARG A 236 -13.99 -5.92 -11.31
C ARG A 236 -14.07 -6.46 -12.73
N ILE A 237 -13.40 -7.57 -12.99
CA ILE A 237 -13.54 -8.33 -14.24
C ILE A 237 -14.37 -9.57 -13.93
N ILE A 238 -15.40 -9.81 -14.74
CA ILE A 238 -16.21 -11.02 -14.63
C ILE A 238 -15.38 -12.23 -15.08
N THR A 239 -15.26 -13.24 -14.22
CA THR A 239 -14.54 -14.49 -14.51
C THR A 239 -15.49 -15.66 -14.78
N ARG A 240 -16.71 -15.62 -14.25
CA ARG A 240 -17.75 -16.63 -14.49
C ARG A 240 -19.14 -16.01 -14.36
N ILE A 241 -20.07 -16.47 -15.19
CA ILE A 241 -21.51 -16.20 -15.07
C ILE A 241 -22.21 -17.55 -15.04
N ASP A 242 -23.06 -17.72 -14.03
CA ASP A 242 -23.89 -18.91 -13.84
C ASP A 242 -25.31 -18.46 -13.51
N HIS A 243 -26.16 -18.38 -14.54
CA HIS A 243 -27.44 -17.69 -14.48
C HIS A 243 -27.32 -16.26 -13.91
N LYS A 244 -27.85 -16.02 -12.70
CA LYS A 244 -27.80 -14.73 -12.01
C LYS A 244 -26.49 -14.50 -11.25
N LYS A 245 -25.75 -15.56 -10.95
CA LYS A 245 -24.54 -15.50 -10.15
C LYS A 245 -23.35 -15.05 -10.99
N VAL A 246 -22.73 -13.96 -10.58
CA VAL A 246 -21.51 -13.42 -11.18
C VAL A 246 -20.34 -13.71 -10.26
N THR A 247 -19.25 -14.23 -10.80
CA THR A 247 -17.95 -14.36 -10.10
C THR A 247 -16.96 -13.37 -10.69
N VAL A 248 -16.17 -12.72 -9.83
CA VAL A 248 -15.19 -11.70 -10.21
C VAL A 248 -13.75 -12.15 -9.94
N ASN A 249 -12.79 -11.43 -10.52
CA ASN A 249 -11.37 -11.76 -10.45
C ASN A 249 -10.67 -11.43 -9.12
N ILE A 250 -11.26 -10.57 -8.28
CA ILE A 250 -10.69 -10.08 -7.01
C ILE A 250 -11.84 -10.01 -6.01
N PRO A 251 -11.65 -10.41 -4.73
CA PRO A 251 -12.74 -10.41 -3.78
C PRO A 251 -13.25 -8.98 -3.53
N LEU A 252 -14.52 -8.88 -3.15
CA LEU A 252 -15.11 -7.61 -2.73
C LEU A 252 -14.52 -7.19 -1.38
N THR A 253 -14.19 -5.91 -1.24
CA THR A 253 -13.50 -5.37 -0.05
C THR A 253 -14.48 -4.83 0.98
N ASP A 254 -15.76 -4.77 0.65
CA ASP A 254 -16.83 -4.25 1.51
C ASP A 254 -18.03 -5.20 1.48
N SER A 255 -18.96 -5.00 2.41
CA SER A 255 -20.23 -5.70 2.46
C SER A 255 -21.37 -4.87 1.88
N TYR A 256 -22.41 -5.57 1.41
CA TYR A 256 -23.55 -4.95 0.76
C TYR A 256 -24.85 -5.48 1.37
N ASP A 257 -25.40 -4.71 2.31
CA ASP A 257 -26.69 -4.98 2.95
C ASP A 257 -27.78 -4.08 2.35
N PRO A 258 -28.75 -4.62 1.57
CA PRO A 258 -29.81 -3.84 0.94
C PRO A 258 -30.67 -3.04 1.95
N LYS A 259 -30.71 -3.44 3.23
CA LYS A 259 -31.43 -2.69 4.28
C LYS A 259 -30.95 -1.24 4.41
N TYR A 260 -29.69 -0.98 4.11
CA TYR A 260 -29.07 0.34 4.25
C TYR A 260 -28.70 1.00 2.92
N LEU A 261 -29.00 0.37 1.79
CA LEU A 261 -28.56 0.82 0.46
C LEU A 261 -29.69 1.39 -0.41
N GLY A 262 -30.85 1.64 0.21
CA GLY A 262 -32.00 2.25 -0.45
C GLY A 262 -32.64 1.33 -1.48
N LYS A 263 -33.72 1.80 -2.13
CA LYS A 263 -34.56 0.98 -3.01
C LYS A 263 -33.81 0.40 -4.21
N GLN A 264 -32.83 1.13 -4.76
CA GLN A 264 -32.03 0.67 -5.90
C GLN A 264 -30.91 -0.29 -5.48
N GLY A 265 -30.51 -0.29 -4.21
CA GLY A 265 -29.42 -1.10 -3.71
C GLY A 265 -28.08 -0.81 -4.39
N THR A 266 -27.18 -1.79 -4.36
CA THR A 266 -25.92 -1.75 -5.09
C THR A 266 -26.15 -2.11 -6.55
N THR A 267 -25.51 -1.39 -7.46
CA THR A 267 -25.66 -1.63 -8.90
C THR A 267 -24.34 -1.98 -9.55
N VAL A 268 -24.45 -2.66 -10.69
CA VAL A 268 -23.36 -3.03 -11.58
C VAL A 268 -23.61 -2.43 -12.94
N VAL A 269 -22.60 -1.78 -13.51
CA VAL A 269 -22.63 -1.36 -14.90
C VAL A 269 -21.34 -1.80 -15.57
N LYS A 270 -21.44 -2.32 -16.79
CA LYS A 270 -20.25 -2.57 -17.60
C LYS A 270 -19.59 -1.24 -17.96
N ILE A 271 -18.27 -1.21 -17.92
CA ILE A 271 -17.48 -0.02 -18.25
C ILE A 271 -16.41 -0.34 -19.28
N SER A 272 -16.05 0.67 -20.07
CA SER A 272 -14.80 0.73 -20.80
C SER A 272 -13.98 1.92 -20.29
N SER A 273 -12.65 1.80 -20.32
CA SER A 273 -11.77 2.89 -19.89
C SER A 273 -10.63 3.06 -20.88
N THR A 274 -10.24 4.32 -21.12
CA THR A 274 -9.14 4.71 -22.00
C THR A 274 -8.24 5.71 -21.27
N GLY A 275 -7.00 5.89 -21.75
CA GLY A 275 -6.07 6.87 -21.19
C GLY A 275 -5.41 6.47 -19.86
N GLU A 276 -5.67 5.25 -19.37
CA GLU A 276 -4.88 4.62 -18.32
C GLU A 276 -3.51 4.25 -18.89
N LEU A 277 -2.44 4.74 -18.25
CA LEU A 277 -1.08 4.33 -18.59
C LEU A 277 -0.86 2.88 -18.18
N SER A 278 0.13 2.23 -18.77
CA SER A 278 0.63 0.94 -18.32
C SER A 278 2.14 0.85 -18.40
N GLN A 279 2.74 -0.02 -17.60
CA GLN A 279 4.16 -0.36 -17.71
C GLN A 279 5.09 0.84 -17.50
N VAL A 280 4.87 1.59 -16.42
CA VAL A 280 5.65 2.78 -16.06
C VAL A 280 6.44 2.56 -14.77
N GLY A 281 7.73 2.90 -14.80
CA GLY A 281 8.67 2.67 -13.70
C GLY A 281 9.47 3.91 -13.29
N ILE A 282 9.70 4.07 -11.98
CA ILE A 282 10.69 5.00 -11.40
C ILE A 282 11.65 4.16 -10.56
N GLU A 283 12.95 4.20 -10.81
CA GLU A 283 13.86 3.30 -10.09
C GLU A 283 15.30 3.76 -9.91
N ASN A 284 15.93 3.25 -8.84
CA ASN A 284 17.36 3.31 -8.57
C ASN A 284 17.92 4.74 -8.53
N LEU A 285 17.27 5.65 -7.80
CA LEU A 285 17.68 7.05 -7.71
C LEU A 285 17.37 7.66 -6.34
N ARG A 286 17.96 8.82 -6.08
CA ARG A 286 17.72 9.63 -4.90
C ARG A 286 17.02 10.94 -5.26
N MET A 287 16.07 11.38 -4.43
CA MET A 287 15.39 12.67 -4.54
C MET A 287 15.65 13.49 -3.27
N VAL A 288 16.10 14.73 -3.41
CA VAL A 288 16.37 15.62 -2.26
C VAL A 288 15.68 16.96 -2.49
N SER A 289 14.99 17.46 -1.48
CA SER A 289 14.56 18.87 -1.42
C SER A 289 15.42 19.66 -0.45
N PRO A 290 15.37 21.01 -0.50
CA PRO A 290 15.79 21.84 0.62
C PRO A 290 15.05 21.45 1.89
N ASP A 291 15.48 22.00 3.03
CA ASP A 291 14.73 21.85 4.26
C ASP A 291 13.31 22.39 4.13
N GLN A 292 12.36 21.60 4.61
CA GLN A 292 10.95 21.96 4.62
C GLN A 292 10.39 21.78 6.03
N THR A 293 9.72 22.83 6.51
CA THR A 293 8.97 22.85 7.78
C THR A 293 7.77 23.78 7.61
N GLY A 294 7.03 24.05 8.68
CA GLY A 294 5.78 24.83 8.63
C GLY A 294 4.55 23.94 8.57
N THR A 295 3.45 24.50 8.06
CA THR A 295 2.16 23.82 7.99
C THR A 295 1.95 23.10 6.66
N ILE A 296 1.08 22.09 6.64
CA ILE A 296 0.79 21.32 5.41
C ILE A 296 0.01 22.10 4.34
N ASN A 297 -0.48 23.30 4.67
CA ASN A 297 -1.21 24.16 3.73
C ASN A 297 -0.27 25.04 2.90
N GLU A 298 1.00 25.11 3.29
CA GLU A 298 2.04 25.80 2.53
C GLU A 298 2.50 24.95 1.33
N SER A 299 3.18 25.60 0.39
CA SER A 299 3.73 24.92 -0.79
C SER A 299 4.99 24.15 -0.41
N HIS A 300 4.98 22.84 -0.65
CA HIS A 300 6.12 21.96 -0.38
C HIS A 300 6.51 21.13 -1.60
N HIS A 301 7.80 20.85 -1.75
CA HIS A 301 8.32 19.82 -2.63
C HIS A 301 7.84 18.44 -2.20
N LYS A 302 7.54 17.61 -3.20
CA LYS A 302 7.06 16.22 -3.05
C LYS A 302 7.97 15.29 -3.85
N ALA A 303 8.07 14.03 -3.45
CA ALA A 303 8.90 13.07 -4.16
C ALA A 303 8.24 12.65 -5.48
N PHE A 304 7.17 11.86 -5.44
CA PHE A 304 6.51 11.46 -6.68
C PHE A 304 5.02 11.18 -6.53
N THR A 305 4.31 11.34 -7.66
CA THR A 305 2.90 10.95 -7.77
C THR A 305 2.73 9.95 -8.92
N MET A 306 1.92 8.92 -8.69
CA MET A 306 1.53 7.93 -9.71
C MET A 306 0.00 7.83 -9.76
N SER A 307 -0.59 8.44 -10.79
CA SER A 307 -2.04 8.46 -11.00
C SER A 307 -2.43 8.12 -12.44
N GLY A 308 -3.64 7.58 -12.63
CA GLY A 308 -4.13 7.19 -13.96
C GLY A 308 -3.30 6.10 -14.64
N LEU A 309 -2.72 5.19 -13.86
CA LEU A 309 -1.80 4.14 -14.29
C LEU A 309 -2.29 2.78 -13.78
N ALA A 310 -2.15 1.77 -14.62
CA ALA A 310 -2.12 0.37 -14.23
C ALA A 310 -0.70 -0.21 -14.37
N ASP A 311 -0.34 -1.24 -13.62
CA ASP A 311 0.90 -2.00 -13.86
C ASP A 311 2.15 -1.11 -13.81
N GLY A 312 2.33 -0.44 -12.67
CA GLY A 312 3.43 0.46 -12.42
C GLY A 312 4.35 0.00 -11.29
N TRP A 313 5.52 0.61 -11.19
CA TRP A 313 6.37 0.43 -10.02
C TRP A 313 7.22 1.65 -9.68
N ALA A 314 7.58 1.73 -8.40
CA ALA A 314 8.65 2.57 -7.90
C ALA A 314 9.59 1.67 -7.09
N ARG A 315 10.89 1.58 -7.40
CA ARG A 315 11.79 0.69 -6.65
C ARG A 315 13.18 1.26 -6.37
N ASN A 316 13.72 0.96 -5.19
CA ASN A 316 15.04 1.41 -4.75
C ASN A 316 15.18 2.93 -4.86
N ILE A 317 14.38 3.64 -4.07
CA ILE A 317 14.34 5.10 -4.07
C ILE A 317 14.65 5.61 -2.68
N GLU A 318 15.60 6.54 -2.58
CA GLU A 318 15.88 7.32 -1.37
C GLU A 318 15.30 8.72 -1.53
N VAL A 319 14.60 9.20 -0.50
CA VAL A 319 13.95 10.52 -0.50
C VAL A 319 14.36 11.26 0.76
N PHE A 320 14.71 12.54 0.61
CA PHE A 320 15.05 13.40 1.73
C PHE A 320 14.25 14.70 1.72
N ASN A 321 13.68 15.05 2.88
CA ASN A 321 13.04 16.33 3.22
C ASN A 321 11.75 16.71 2.46
N THR A 322 11.18 15.84 1.63
CA THR A 322 9.88 16.13 0.98
C THR A 322 8.73 16.13 1.99
N VAL A 323 7.62 16.80 1.68
CA VAL A 323 6.40 16.80 2.54
C VAL A 323 5.22 16.31 1.73
N ASN A 324 4.38 15.44 2.31
CA ASN A 324 3.38 14.68 1.55
C ASN A 324 4.04 13.94 0.37
N SER A 325 5.11 13.21 0.68
CA SER A 325 6.16 12.82 -0.26
C SER A 325 5.65 12.00 -1.44
N VAL A 326 4.83 10.98 -1.19
CA VAL A 326 4.41 10.01 -2.21
C VAL A 326 2.89 9.91 -2.27
N SER A 327 2.34 9.95 -3.48
CA SER A 327 0.91 9.73 -3.72
C SER A 327 0.69 8.72 -4.84
N VAL A 328 0.03 7.60 -4.52
CA VAL A 328 -0.26 6.52 -5.46
C VAL A 328 -1.76 6.27 -5.51
N THR A 329 -2.38 6.53 -6.66
CA THR A 329 -3.84 6.43 -6.85
C THR A 329 -4.25 5.56 -8.04
N GLY A 330 -3.28 4.96 -8.74
CA GLY A 330 -3.51 4.01 -9.83
C GLY A 330 -3.88 2.60 -9.34
N ARG A 331 -3.64 1.58 -10.19
CA ARG A 331 -3.88 0.17 -9.85
C ARG A 331 -2.74 -0.77 -10.19
N ARG A 332 -2.60 -1.86 -9.45
CA ARG A 332 -1.52 -2.86 -9.66
C ARG A 332 -0.15 -2.19 -9.68
N ILE A 333 0.15 -1.46 -8.61
CA ILE A 333 1.40 -0.72 -8.46
C ILE A 333 2.17 -1.28 -7.27
N THR A 334 3.45 -1.56 -7.48
CA THR A 334 4.38 -1.91 -6.39
C THR A 334 5.32 -0.74 -6.10
N VAL A 335 5.36 -0.28 -4.86
CA VAL A 335 6.42 0.56 -4.31
C VAL A 335 7.31 -0.34 -3.46
N ASP A 336 8.52 -0.66 -3.93
CA ASP A 336 9.43 -1.59 -3.26
C ASP A 336 10.72 -0.90 -2.83
N ASN A 337 11.14 -1.07 -1.58
CA ASN A 337 12.38 -0.49 -1.06
C ASN A 337 12.46 1.04 -1.28
N LEU A 338 11.41 1.74 -0.81
CA LEU A 338 11.36 3.19 -0.72
C LEU A 338 11.81 3.61 0.68
N SER A 339 12.72 4.56 0.78
CA SER A 339 13.17 5.14 2.05
C SER A 339 12.95 6.65 2.03
N ILE A 340 12.29 7.18 3.06
CA ILE A 340 12.05 8.61 3.23
C ILE A 340 12.61 9.04 4.58
N ALA A 341 13.42 10.09 4.59
CA ALA A 341 13.94 10.67 5.82
C ALA A 341 13.69 12.18 5.86
N HIS A 342 13.31 12.66 7.05
CA HIS A 342 13.01 14.07 7.30
C HIS A 342 13.99 14.63 8.32
N ARG A 343 14.66 15.73 7.98
CA ARG A 343 15.50 16.46 8.95
C ARG A 343 14.66 17.30 9.91
N LEU A 344 13.61 17.93 9.40
CA LEU A 344 12.73 18.81 10.17
C LEU A 344 11.32 18.24 10.20
N ALA A 345 10.66 18.36 11.35
CA ALA A 345 9.24 18.09 11.46
C ALA A 345 8.42 19.28 10.93
N THR A 346 7.24 19.02 10.39
CA THR A 346 6.21 20.04 10.20
C THR A 346 5.71 20.54 11.56
N THR A 347 5.20 21.77 11.66
CA THR A 347 4.83 22.41 12.95
C THR A 347 3.32 22.52 13.19
N GLY A 348 2.50 22.15 12.19
CA GLY A 348 1.04 22.21 12.28
C GLY A 348 0.39 21.01 12.99
N ALA A 349 -0.81 21.22 13.54
CA ALA A 349 -1.64 20.14 14.10
C ALA A 349 -2.17 19.19 13.01
N ALA A 350 -2.36 19.71 11.79
CA ALA A 350 -2.61 18.88 10.62
C ALA A 350 -1.27 18.35 10.10
N LYS A 351 -1.17 17.02 10.02
CA LYS A 351 0.07 16.30 9.72
C LYS A 351 0.10 15.88 8.25
N PRO A 352 1.26 15.88 7.59
CA PRO A 352 1.38 15.35 6.24
C PRO A 352 1.18 13.83 6.24
N ALA A 353 0.66 13.30 5.14
CA ALA A 353 0.68 11.87 4.87
C ALA A 353 1.86 11.57 3.94
N ASP A 354 2.91 11.00 4.50
CA ASP A 354 4.18 10.84 3.78
C ASP A 354 4.04 9.85 2.62
N ILE A 355 3.28 8.77 2.85
CA ILE A 355 2.74 7.92 1.79
C ILE A 355 1.22 8.01 1.80
N ASN A 356 0.65 8.44 0.68
CA ASN A 356 -0.78 8.32 0.38
C ASN A 356 -1.03 7.15 -0.59
N GLY A 357 -1.66 6.08 -0.10
CA GLY A 357 -2.06 4.92 -0.90
C GLY A 357 -3.56 4.89 -1.17
N SER A 358 -4.05 5.74 -2.09
CA SER A 358 -5.49 5.85 -2.43
C SER A 358 -5.88 5.18 -3.74
N GLY A 359 -5.10 4.20 -4.17
CA GLY A 359 -5.39 3.37 -5.34
C GLY A 359 -5.99 2.02 -4.95
N ARG A 360 -5.88 1.06 -5.87
CA ARG A 360 -6.38 -0.31 -5.69
C ARG A 360 -5.33 -1.32 -6.13
N GLN A 361 -5.26 -2.48 -5.49
CA GLN A 361 -4.19 -3.44 -5.75
C GLN A 361 -2.78 -2.82 -5.58
N LEU A 362 -2.57 -2.10 -4.49
CA LEU A 362 -1.29 -1.43 -4.20
C LEU A 362 -0.45 -2.27 -3.23
N LEU A 363 0.82 -2.48 -3.55
CA LEU A 363 1.79 -3.11 -2.66
C LEU A 363 2.89 -2.10 -2.31
N PHE A 364 3.04 -1.80 -1.02
CA PHE A 364 4.15 -1.06 -0.45
C PHE A 364 5.00 -2.05 0.32
N ASN A 365 6.18 -2.36 -0.20
CA ASN A 365 7.02 -3.45 0.28
C ASN A 365 8.36 -2.90 0.76
N ARG A 366 8.79 -3.30 1.97
CA ARG A 366 10.09 -2.92 2.53
C ARG A 366 10.31 -1.40 2.56
N CYS A 367 9.23 -0.62 2.72
CA CYS A 367 9.33 0.83 2.80
C CYS A 367 9.83 1.26 4.17
N ARG A 368 10.62 2.34 4.22
CA ARG A 368 11.16 2.93 5.44
C ARG A 368 10.85 4.41 5.51
N ILE A 369 10.48 4.89 6.68
CA ILE A 369 10.27 6.31 6.96
C ILE A 369 10.94 6.63 8.29
N THR A 370 11.67 7.73 8.36
CA THR A 370 12.17 8.29 9.62
C THR A 370 11.79 9.77 9.71
N GLY A 371 10.96 10.13 10.69
CA GLY A 371 10.55 11.51 10.92
C GLY A 371 9.38 11.64 11.89
N ASP A 372 9.19 12.86 12.38
CA ASP A 372 8.18 13.19 13.39
C ASP A 372 7.07 14.10 12.85
N ASN A 373 5.94 14.09 13.56
CA ASN A 373 4.72 14.85 13.28
C ASN A 373 4.08 14.55 11.91
N MET A 374 3.94 13.26 11.57
CA MET A 374 3.37 12.81 10.30
C MET A 374 2.41 11.62 10.43
N PHE A 375 1.65 11.36 9.38
CA PHE A 375 1.12 10.03 9.09
C PHE A 375 2.12 9.35 8.15
N PHE A 376 2.71 8.25 8.58
CA PHE A 376 3.60 7.44 7.74
C PHE A 376 2.86 6.93 6.51
N PHE A 377 1.63 6.47 6.72
CA PHE A 377 0.74 6.03 5.66
C PHE A 377 -0.69 6.48 5.93
N GLY A 378 -1.35 7.00 4.90
CA GLY A 378 -2.77 7.37 4.92
C GLY A 378 -3.49 7.03 3.62
N THR A 379 -4.82 7.02 3.71
CA THR A 379 -5.73 6.86 2.57
C THR A 379 -6.68 8.05 2.46
N GLY A 380 -7.07 8.37 1.24
CA GLY A 380 -8.14 9.30 0.92
C GLY A 380 -9.52 8.67 1.08
N ALA A 381 -10.54 9.43 0.69
CA ALA A 381 -11.94 9.01 0.75
C ALA A 381 -12.24 7.85 -0.21
N LYS A 382 -13.13 6.94 0.20
CA LYS A 382 -13.76 5.91 -0.67
C LYS A 382 -12.77 4.94 -1.32
N VAL A 383 -11.62 4.70 -0.68
CA VAL A 383 -10.62 3.78 -1.22
C VAL A 383 -11.12 2.34 -1.13
N THR A 384 -11.08 1.61 -2.24
CA THR A 384 -11.40 0.18 -2.29
C THR A 384 -10.15 -0.61 -2.66
N GLY A 385 -9.63 -1.39 -1.71
CA GLY A 385 -8.39 -2.14 -1.84
C GLY A 385 -8.43 -3.30 -2.87
N PRO A 386 -7.49 -4.25 -2.79
CA PRO A 386 -6.53 -4.42 -1.70
C PRO A 386 -5.40 -3.38 -1.71
N VAL A 387 -4.99 -2.92 -0.54
CA VAL A 387 -3.76 -2.14 -0.32
C VAL A 387 -2.96 -2.87 0.76
N VAL A 388 -1.67 -3.10 0.51
CA VAL A 388 -0.81 -3.89 1.40
C VAL A 388 0.43 -3.09 1.76
N LEU A 389 0.71 -2.95 3.05
CA LEU A 389 2.01 -2.59 3.60
C LEU A 389 2.67 -3.89 4.05
N LEU A 390 3.79 -4.26 3.46
CA LEU A 390 4.49 -5.51 3.71
C LEU A 390 5.93 -5.23 4.17
N ASN A 391 6.29 -5.70 5.37
CA ASN A 391 7.66 -5.59 5.89
C ASN A 391 8.21 -4.16 5.93
N CYS A 392 7.33 -3.18 6.15
CA CYS A 392 7.71 -1.77 6.27
C CYS A 392 8.18 -1.43 7.70
N VAL A 393 9.11 -0.47 7.83
CA VAL A 393 9.63 0.00 9.12
C VAL A 393 9.55 1.52 9.19
N PHE A 394 8.74 2.06 10.10
CA PHE A 394 8.53 3.50 10.23
C PHE A 394 8.91 3.98 11.64
N LYS A 395 9.86 4.92 11.73
CA LYS A 395 10.43 5.42 12.99
C LYS A 395 10.08 6.89 13.21
N GLY A 396 9.83 7.24 14.47
CA GLY A 396 9.31 8.54 14.88
C GLY A 396 7.85 8.47 15.36
N ASN A 397 7.34 9.58 15.86
CA ASN A 397 6.07 9.66 16.58
C ASN A 397 4.82 9.69 15.68
N GLY A 398 4.90 9.15 14.47
CA GLY A 398 3.84 9.14 13.47
C GLY A 398 2.88 7.94 13.55
N TRP A 399 1.98 7.82 12.57
CA TRP A 399 1.01 6.71 12.51
C TRP A 399 0.86 6.12 11.11
N ILE A 400 0.65 4.80 11.04
CA ILE A 400 -0.12 4.20 9.94
C ILE A 400 -1.59 4.37 10.29
N GLN A 401 -2.30 5.23 9.55
CA GLN A 401 -3.68 5.58 9.88
C GLN A 401 -4.43 5.98 8.60
N PRO A 402 -5.29 5.09 8.06
CA PRO A 402 -6.30 5.46 7.07
C PRO A 402 -6.97 6.78 7.47
N HIS A 403 -7.11 7.71 6.54
CA HIS A 403 -7.20 9.12 6.93
C HIS A 403 -8.55 9.77 6.64
N GLN A 404 -9.19 9.47 5.51
CA GLN A 404 -10.44 10.11 5.13
C GLN A 404 -11.51 9.08 4.75
N ARG A 405 -12.70 9.20 5.37
CA ARG A 405 -14.00 8.85 4.77
C ARG A 405 -14.07 7.49 4.06
N TRP A 406 -14.00 6.43 4.85
CA TRP A 406 -14.24 5.03 4.46
C TRP A 406 -13.31 4.49 3.37
N ALA A 407 -12.16 3.97 3.79
CA ALA A 407 -11.38 3.01 3.03
C ALA A 407 -11.80 1.57 3.36
N THR A 408 -11.45 0.62 2.50
CA THR A 408 -11.61 -0.82 2.75
C THR A 408 -10.48 -1.65 2.17
N GLY A 409 -10.23 -2.84 2.73
CA GLY A 409 -9.24 -3.79 2.20
C GLY A 409 -7.79 -3.33 2.37
N LEU A 410 -7.43 -2.84 3.56
CA LEU A 410 -6.03 -2.56 3.93
C LEU A 410 -5.44 -3.72 4.75
N LEU A 411 -4.26 -4.19 4.36
CA LEU A 411 -3.45 -5.12 5.14
C LEU A 411 -2.14 -4.44 5.53
N ILE A 412 -1.83 -4.48 6.83
CA ILE A 412 -0.54 -4.10 7.42
C ILE A 412 0.10 -5.40 7.90
N ASP A 413 1.09 -5.89 7.18
CA ASP A 413 1.65 -7.23 7.36
C ASP A 413 3.13 -7.17 7.73
N ASN A 414 3.43 -7.63 8.94
CA ASN A 414 4.78 -7.65 9.51
C ASN A 414 5.48 -6.27 9.46
N CYS A 415 4.76 -5.20 9.76
CA CYS A 415 5.31 -3.85 9.85
C CYS A 415 5.81 -3.53 11.26
N GLU A 416 6.82 -2.66 11.37
CA GLU A 416 7.35 -2.16 12.64
C GLU A 416 7.21 -0.64 12.74
N VAL A 417 6.55 -0.17 13.80
CA VAL A 417 6.32 1.25 14.10
C VAL A 417 6.69 1.54 15.57
N PRO A 418 7.96 1.41 15.97
CA PRO A 418 8.38 1.32 17.37
C PRO A 418 7.99 2.52 18.24
N ASP A 419 7.98 3.73 17.67
CA ASP A 419 7.71 4.98 18.40
C ASP A 419 6.31 5.56 18.11
N GLY A 420 5.59 4.94 17.17
CA GLY A 420 4.34 5.43 16.60
C GLY A 420 3.21 4.41 16.69
N GLY A 421 2.06 4.73 16.08
CA GLY A 421 0.85 3.93 16.20
C GLY A 421 0.35 3.30 14.90
N ILE A 422 -0.47 2.26 15.04
CA ILE A 422 -1.31 1.71 13.97
C ILE A 422 -2.77 1.86 14.38
N ASP A 423 -3.50 2.71 13.65
CA ASP A 423 -4.84 3.13 14.05
C ASP A 423 -5.89 2.85 12.97
N PHE A 424 -6.83 1.97 13.27
CA PHE A 424 -8.08 1.78 12.54
C PHE A 424 -9.20 2.47 13.31
N MET A 425 -9.42 3.76 13.03
CA MET A 425 -10.22 4.61 13.91
C MET A 425 -11.36 5.37 13.21
N ASN A 426 -12.36 5.73 14.01
CA ASN A 426 -13.32 6.80 13.75
C ASN A 426 -12.70 8.15 14.12
N ARG A 427 -12.46 8.98 13.11
CA ARG A 427 -11.89 10.33 13.26
C ARG A 427 -12.93 11.39 13.61
N GLY A 428 -14.21 11.02 13.67
CA GLY A 428 -15.31 11.91 13.97
C GLY A 428 -15.28 13.20 13.16
N ALA A 429 -15.42 14.33 13.85
CA ALA A 429 -15.47 15.63 13.21
C ALA A 429 -14.08 16.21 12.84
N MET A 430 -12.99 15.43 12.97
CA MET A 430 -11.65 15.90 12.58
C MET A 430 -11.63 16.27 11.09
N GLY A 431 -10.79 17.25 10.75
CA GLY A 431 -10.79 17.85 9.41
C GLY A 431 -12.14 18.49 9.11
N SER A 432 -12.76 18.08 8.01
CA SER A 432 -14.10 18.51 7.58
C SER A 432 -15.15 17.39 7.74
N GLY A 433 -15.05 16.62 8.83
CA GLY A 433 -15.86 15.42 9.06
C GLY A 433 -15.26 14.18 8.38
N HIS A 434 -14.12 13.71 8.87
CA HIS A 434 -13.49 12.51 8.32
C HIS A 434 -14.21 11.21 8.71
N GLY A 435 -14.92 11.21 9.85
CA GLY A 435 -15.72 10.10 10.36
C GLY A 435 -14.96 8.77 10.42
N TRP A 436 -15.65 7.66 10.19
CA TRP A 436 -14.99 6.36 10.02
C TRP A 436 -14.00 6.43 8.86
N SER A 437 -12.73 6.17 9.16
CA SER A 437 -11.67 6.20 8.17
C SER A 437 -11.53 4.88 7.43
N ILE A 438 -11.85 3.75 8.07
CA ILE A 438 -11.70 2.43 7.47
C ILE A 438 -12.63 1.38 8.09
N GLY A 439 -13.02 0.41 7.27
CA GLY A 439 -13.52 -0.91 7.68
C GLY A 439 -12.83 -2.01 6.88
N TRP A 440 -12.91 -3.25 7.33
CA TRP A 440 -12.30 -4.41 6.67
C TRP A 440 -10.77 -4.33 6.56
N ALA A 441 -10.11 -3.80 7.59
CA ALA A 441 -8.65 -3.72 7.67
C ALA A 441 -8.05 -4.78 8.59
N VAL A 442 -6.82 -5.20 8.30
CA VAL A 442 -6.08 -6.19 9.08
C VAL A 442 -4.69 -5.66 9.40
N ALA A 443 -4.29 -5.69 10.66
CA ALA A 443 -2.89 -5.68 11.07
C ALA A 443 -2.48 -7.11 11.45
N TRP A 444 -1.50 -7.66 10.77
CA TRP A 444 -1.04 -9.04 10.91
C TRP A 444 0.42 -9.05 11.35
N ASN A 445 0.72 -9.73 12.47
CA ASN A 445 2.07 -9.88 13.04
C ASN A 445 2.89 -8.57 13.11
N SER A 446 2.21 -7.42 13.21
CA SER A 446 2.86 -6.12 13.19
C SER A 446 3.17 -5.64 14.60
N LYS A 447 4.22 -4.85 14.74
CA LYS A 447 4.65 -4.27 16.01
C LYS A 447 4.53 -2.76 15.96
N ALA A 448 3.98 -2.14 16.99
CA ALA A 448 3.87 -0.70 17.11
C ALA A 448 3.95 -0.27 18.57
N LYS A 449 4.24 1.01 18.84
CA LYS A 449 4.08 1.55 20.20
C LYS A 449 2.66 1.34 20.70
N SER A 450 1.68 1.60 19.85
CA SER A 450 0.27 1.44 20.18
C SER A 450 -0.61 1.01 19.01
N PHE A 451 -1.73 0.37 19.33
CA PHE A 451 -2.81 0.04 18.41
C PHE A 451 -4.13 0.66 18.88
N LEU A 452 -4.79 1.43 18.01
CA LEU A 452 -6.19 1.81 18.19
C LEU A 452 -7.04 1.07 17.15
N ASN A 453 -7.67 -0.04 17.54
CA ASN A 453 -8.55 -0.81 16.68
C ASN A 453 -10.01 -0.60 17.07
N GLN A 454 -10.75 0.20 16.31
CA GLN A 454 -12.17 0.48 16.56
C GLN A 454 -13.07 -0.27 15.58
N GLN A 455 -14.23 -0.68 16.06
CA GLN A 455 -15.23 -1.51 15.38
C GLN A 455 -16.29 -0.67 14.68
N PRO A 456 -16.27 -0.54 13.33
CA PRO A 456 -17.33 0.15 12.62
C PRO A 456 -18.63 -0.70 12.63
N PRO A 457 -19.81 -0.09 12.72
CA PRO A 457 -21.08 -0.80 12.58
C PRO A 457 -21.17 -1.57 11.25
N GLY A 458 -21.52 -2.86 11.29
CA GLY A 458 -21.70 -3.68 10.09
C GLY A 458 -20.42 -4.00 9.30
N ALA A 459 -19.23 -3.72 9.87
CA ALA A 459 -17.93 -4.10 9.30
C ALA A 459 -17.06 -4.80 10.34
N ALA A 460 -15.76 -4.98 10.08
CA ALA A 460 -14.80 -5.47 11.07
C ALA A 460 -13.40 -4.93 10.78
N ASN A 461 -12.60 -4.73 11.82
CA ASN A 461 -11.17 -4.47 11.72
C ASN A 461 -10.43 -5.44 12.65
N TRP A 462 -9.31 -6.00 12.19
CA TRP A 462 -8.58 -7.04 12.89
C TRP A 462 -7.17 -6.62 13.26
N VAL A 463 -6.73 -7.00 14.46
CA VAL A 463 -5.32 -7.01 14.86
C VAL A 463 -4.98 -8.41 15.34
N ILE A 464 -4.16 -9.11 14.55
CA ILE A 464 -3.85 -10.53 14.74
C ILE A 464 -2.34 -10.69 14.94
N GLY A 465 -1.95 -11.29 16.06
CA GLY A 465 -0.54 -11.44 16.44
C GLY A 465 0.22 -10.13 16.67
N GLY A 466 -0.49 -9.01 16.73
CA GLY A 466 0.11 -7.68 16.89
C GLY A 466 0.73 -7.48 18.28
N GLN A 467 1.80 -6.69 18.37
CA GLN A 467 2.50 -6.40 19.63
C GLN A 467 2.64 -4.89 19.85
N GLY A 468 2.08 -4.39 20.96
CA GLY A 468 2.09 -2.98 21.33
C GLY A 468 1.10 -2.69 22.46
N GLU A 469 0.94 -1.43 22.83
CA GLU A 469 -0.10 -0.99 23.76
C GLU A 469 -1.47 -0.99 23.07
N LYS A 470 -2.48 -1.68 23.61
CA LYS A 470 -3.87 -1.52 23.15
C LYS A 470 -4.44 -0.22 23.68
N GLN A 471 -4.91 0.63 22.78
CA GLN A 471 -5.59 1.86 23.11
C GLN A 471 -7.09 1.73 22.93
N LYS A 472 -7.83 2.31 23.87
CA LYS A 472 -9.28 2.46 23.83
C LYS A 472 -9.63 3.93 24.00
N LYS A 473 -10.36 4.48 23.04
CA LYS A 473 -10.66 5.92 22.97
C LYS A 473 -12.10 6.17 22.52
N ALA A 474 -12.69 7.25 23.00
CA ALA A 474 -13.89 7.83 22.41
C ALA A 474 -13.60 8.37 21.01
N GLN A 475 -14.66 8.68 20.27
CA GLN A 475 -14.55 9.48 19.06
C GLN A 475 -13.87 10.82 19.39
N PRO A 476 -13.00 11.37 18.52
CA PRO A 476 -12.41 12.68 18.73
C PRO A 476 -13.44 13.75 19.11
N PHE A 477 -13.03 14.65 20.01
CA PHE A 477 -13.84 15.70 20.64
C PHE A 477 -14.88 15.25 21.67
N ASN A 478 -15.04 13.94 21.87
CA ASN A 478 -15.86 13.38 22.95
C ASN A 478 -14.96 12.80 24.05
N LYS A 479 -15.47 12.77 25.29
CA LYS A 479 -14.84 12.02 26.39
C LYS A 479 -15.36 10.59 26.47
N ASP A 480 -16.66 10.44 26.24
CA ASP A 480 -17.41 9.18 26.30
C ASP A 480 -18.57 9.18 25.28
N PRO A 481 -19.13 8.01 24.94
CA PRO A 481 -18.60 6.68 25.30
C PRO A 481 -17.34 6.34 24.48
N PHE A 482 -16.52 5.45 25.01
CA PHE A 482 -15.48 4.80 24.20
C PHE A 482 -16.10 4.04 23.03
N VAL A 483 -15.45 4.13 21.87
CA VAL A 483 -15.87 3.37 20.69
C VAL A 483 -15.57 1.90 20.93
N ALA A 484 -16.49 1.03 20.52
CA ALA A 484 -16.30 -0.42 20.60
C ALA A 484 -15.00 -0.84 19.91
N GLU A 485 -14.30 -1.77 20.53
CA GLU A 485 -13.03 -2.29 20.01
C GLU A 485 -13.28 -3.27 18.87
N GLY A 486 -12.40 -3.20 17.86
CA GLY A 486 -12.35 -4.19 16.80
C GLY A 486 -11.83 -5.53 17.32
N ILE A 487 -11.65 -6.46 16.38
CA ILE A 487 -11.31 -7.84 16.69
C ILE A 487 -9.81 -7.95 16.97
N TYR A 488 -9.46 -8.59 18.08
CA TYR A 488 -8.10 -9.00 18.39
C TYR A 488 -8.01 -10.52 18.44
N ASP A 489 -6.92 -11.08 17.92
CA ASP A 489 -6.60 -12.51 18.00
C ASP A 489 -5.11 -12.69 18.27
N ALA A 490 -4.76 -13.64 19.14
CA ALA A 490 -3.38 -13.94 19.56
C ALA A 490 -2.53 -12.70 19.92
N TYR A 491 -3.13 -11.65 20.48
CA TYR A 491 -2.42 -10.38 20.70
C TYR A 491 -1.22 -10.56 21.64
N GLY A 492 -0.09 -9.94 21.29
CA GLY A 492 1.19 -10.08 22.00
C GLY A 492 2.01 -11.29 21.53
N THR A 493 1.44 -12.21 20.75
CA THR A 493 2.12 -13.43 20.29
C THR A 493 2.02 -13.56 18.76
N PRO A 494 3.13 -13.67 18.02
CA PRO A 494 3.05 -13.88 16.57
C PRO A 494 2.24 -15.13 16.21
N VAL A 495 1.56 -15.07 15.06
CA VAL A 495 0.78 -16.19 14.53
C VAL A 495 1.36 -16.79 13.27
N THR A 496 0.95 -18.03 12.95
CA THR A 496 1.20 -18.69 11.67
C THR A 496 -0.03 -18.55 10.75
N PRO A 497 0.13 -18.15 9.46
CA PRO A 497 1.39 -17.88 8.77
C PRO A 497 2.08 -16.59 9.25
N GLY A 498 3.42 -16.54 9.15
CA GLY A 498 4.22 -15.37 9.55
C GLY A 498 3.86 -14.10 8.80
N SER A 499 3.46 -14.23 7.53
CA SER A 499 2.84 -13.15 6.73
C SER A 499 1.58 -13.68 6.06
N LEU A 500 0.48 -12.94 6.20
CA LEU A 500 -0.78 -13.26 5.55
C LEU A 500 -0.70 -13.06 4.04
N TYR A 501 -0.13 -11.94 3.58
CA TYR A 501 0.00 -11.64 2.15
C TYR A 501 0.86 -12.68 1.43
N LEU A 502 2.02 -13.05 1.98
CA LEU A 502 2.90 -14.03 1.35
C LEU A 502 2.27 -15.42 1.33
N ALA A 503 1.58 -15.83 2.39
CA ALA A 503 0.86 -17.11 2.40
C ALA A 503 -0.27 -17.14 1.37
N GLN A 504 -1.06 -16.07 1.26
CA GLN A 504 -2.12 -15.93 0.26
C GLN A 504 -1.55 -15.94 -1.17
N LEU A 505 -0.44 -15.24 -1.40
CA LEU A 505 0.23 -15.20 -2.69
C LEU A 505 0.78 -16.58 -3.10
N ALA A 506 1.40 -17.30 -2.16
CA ALA A 506 1.89 -18.64 -2.40
C ALA A 506 0.74 -19.63 -2.67
N GLU A 507 -0.39 -19.49 -1.98
CA GLU A 507 -1.58 -20.30 -2.25
C GLU A 507 -2.15 -20.04 -3.66
N ARG A 508 -2.22 -18.77 -4.07
CA ARG A 508 -2.80 -18.35 -5.35
C ARG A 508 -1.90 -18.65 -6.55
N LEU A 509 -0.59 -18.39 -6.44
CA LEU A 509 0.35 -18.41 -7.57
C LEU A 509 1.55 -19.36 -7.38
N GLY A 510 1.68 -20.01 -6.23
CA GLY A 510 2.79 -20.90 -5.89
C GLY A 510 4.06 -20.17 -5.41
N PRO A 511 5.06 -20.92 -4.91
CA PRO A 511 6.27 -20.35 -4.32
C PRO A 511 7.11 -19.46 -5.24
N ALA A 512 7.09 -19.72 -6.55
CA ALA A 512 7.82 -18.90 -7.53
C ALA A 512 7.35 -17.43 -7.53
N ALA A 513 6.08 -17.19 -7.19
CA ALA A 513 5.55 -15.84 -7.05
C ALA A 513 6.19 -15.07 -5.89
N LEU A 514 6.62 -15.76 -4.82
CA LEU A 514 7.35 -15.16 -3.71
C LEU A 514 8.76 -14.74 -4.14
N ILE A 515 9.47 -15.65 -4.83
CA ILE A 515 10.82 -15.40 -5.36
C ILE A 515 10.82 -14.17 -6.27
N ASN A 516 9.80 -14.04 -7.12
CA ASN A 516 9.64 -12.91 -8.04
C ASN A 516 9.58 -11.55 -7.36
N ILE A 517 9.11 -11.50 -6.11
CA ILE A 517 9.02 -10.27 -5.30
C ILE A 517 10.07 -10.23 -4.16
N GLY A 518 11.02 -11.16 -4.19
CA GLY A 518 12.18 -11.21 -3.29
C GLY A 518 11.89 -11.81 -1.91
N TYR A 519 11.16 -12.93 -1.87
CA TYR A 519 10.90 -13.74 -0.66
C TYR A 519 11.15 -15.22 -0.91
#